data_AF-A0AAD2PXV0-F1
#
_entry.id   AF-A0AAD2PXV0-F1
#
_cell.length_a   1.000
_cell.length_b   1.000
_cell.length_c   1.000
_cell.angle_alpha   90.00
_cell.angle_beta   90.00
_cell.angle_gamma   90.00
#
_symmetry.space_group_name_H-M   'P 1'
#
loop_
_entity.id
_entity.type
_entity.pdbx_description
1 polymer ?
#
loop_
_entity_poly.entity_id
_entity_poly.type
_entity_poly.pdbx_seq_one_letter_code
_entity_poly.pdbx_strand_id
1 'polypeptide(L)'
;MNRLLLLCLLLESSLVESFQPVTKPLHQAFALSSKKDGDADPVVQQQGYAVGTFVEFEEKNRVHIGTIAEKENKASGGARYKVVDKDGHKFSIADKAVAFAMHAPNSPGQAAKLFDEFCAAQQASEKDLETKLEISPELLEMAWEESNLEETDMTPSSLVELVHAHAASAIEKYMAWRLLQSDAAHVFFKDIKDHGRVVSFKAKASKAVDAAKQAFCNTHEDSDICLV
;
A
#
# COMPACT_ATOMS: atom_id res chain seq x y z
N MET A 1 -8.73 40.29 -30.11
CA MET A 1 -7.56 40.83 -29.39
C MET A 1 -6.99 39.71 -28.54
N ASN A 2 -6.19 38.84 -29.16
CA ASN A 2 -4.73 38.86 -29.14
C ASN A 2 -4.14 38.77 -27.73
N ARG A 3 -3.81 37.56 -27.28
CA ARG A 3 -2.53 37.32 -26.61
C ARG A 3 -1.85 36.13 -27.27
N LEU A 4 -0.74 36.48 -27.90
CA LEU A 4 0.15 35.69 -28.73
C LEU A 4 1.51 35.74 -28.02
N LEU A 5 2.28 34.65 -28.14
CA LEU A 5 3.76 34.56 -28.06
C LEU A 5 4.47 34.64 -26.70
N LEU A 6 5.10 33.52 -26.33
CA LEU A 6 6.54 33.31 -26.02
C LEU A 6 6.64 31.92 -25.34
N LEU A 7 7.48 30.93 -25.68
CA LEU A 7 8.68 30.84 -26.50
C LEU A 7 8.84 29.34 -26.89
N CYS A 8 8.91 29.06 -28.19
CA CYS A 8 9.59 27.88 -28.73
C CYS A 8 11.09 28.21 -28.93
N LEU A 9 11.91 27.16 -29.13
CA LEU A 9 13.35 27.09 -29.48
C LEU A 9 14.20 26.62 -28.28
N LEU A 10 15.02 25.56 -28.30
CA LEU A 10 15.64 24.72 -29.35
C LEU A 10 16.13 23.40 -28.70
N LEU A 11 16.13 22.28 -29.45
CA LEU A 11 17.31 21.48 -29.83
C LEU A 11 16.91 20.06 -30.25
N GLU A 12 16.81 19.86 -31.57
CA GLU A 12 16.97 18.56 -32.20
C GLU A 12 18.47 18.24 -32.29
N SER A 13 18.87 17.07 -31.76
CA SER A 13 19.96 16.22 -32.27
C SER A 13 20.17 15.05 -31.31
N SER A 14 19.73 13.85 -31.69
CA SER A 14 20.62 12.71 -31.93
C SER A 14 19.84 11.41 -32.07
N LEU A 15 20.39 10.57 -32.94
CA LEU A 15 19.83 9.35 -33.45
C LEU A 15 19.70 8.24 -32.41
N VAL A 16 18.61 7.50 -32.60
CA VAL A 16 18.34 6.11 -32.30
C VAL A 16 19.62 5.24 -32.20
N GLU A 17 19.90 4.73 -31.01
CA GLU A 17 20.58 3.43 -30.85
C GLU A 17 19.73 2.53 -29.96
N SER A 18 19.25 1.46 -30.58
CA SER A 18 18.52 0.37 -29.97
C SER A 18 19.51 -0.49 -29.18
N PHE A 19 19.27 -0.68 -27.89
CA PHE A 19 19.74 -1.87 -27.18
C PHE A 19 18.64 -2.39 -26.25
N GLN A 20 18.33 -3.66 -26.45
CA GLN A 20 17.23 -4.40 -25.84
C GLN A 20 17.38 -4.53 -24.31
N PRO A 21 16.28 -4.56 -23.55
CA PRO A 21 16.35 -5.02 -22.17
C PRO A 21 16.63 -6.53 -22.17
N VAL A 22 17.79 -6.91 -21.61
CA VAL A 22 18.08 -8.29 -21.24
C VAL A 22 17.15 -8.65 -20.09
N THR A 23 16.07 -9.34 -20.44
CA THR A 23 15.28 -10.13 -19.50
C THR A 23 16.20 -11.17 -18.87
N LYS A 24 16.34 -11.13 -17.53
CA LYS A 24 16.77 -12.30 -16.77
C LYS A 24 15.64 -12.73 -15.84
N PRO A 25 15.38 -14.05 -15.75
CA PRO A 25 14.10 -14.58 -15.35
C PRO A 25 13.96 -14.61 -13.82
N LEU A 26 12.71 -14.67 -13.37
CA LEU A 26 12.33 -15.09 -12.03
C LEU A 26 13.14 -16.33 -11.62
N HIS A 27 13.81 -16.26 -10.47
CA HIS A 27 14.23 -17.45 -9.75
C HIS A 27 13.00 -18.15 -9.19
N GLN A 28 12.41 -19.00 -10.03
CA GLN A 28 11.44 -20.01 -9.66
C GLN A 28 12.21 -21.12 -8.91
N ALA A 29 12.03 -21.21 -7.60
CA ALA A 29 12.57 -22.32 -6.82
C ALA A 29 11.81 -23.59 -7.19
N PHE A 30 12.36 -24.39 -8.11
CA PHE A 30 11.88 -25.73 -8.38
C PHE A 30 12.36 -26.66 -7.26
N ALA A 31 11.45 -27.02 -6.35
CA ALA A 31 11.64 -28.19 -5.50
C ALA A 31 11.23 -29.44 -6.29
N LEU A 32 12.15 -30.41 -6.39
CA LEU A 32 11.94 -31.69 -7.05
C LEU A 32 10.87 -32.51 -6.30
N SER A 33 9.73 -32.80 -6.93
CA SER A 33 8.81 -33.85 -6.49
C SER A 33 8.93 -35.08 -7.38
N SER A 34 9.22 -36.23 -6.75
CA SER A 34 9.14 -37.54 -7.41
C SER A 34 7.69 -37.88 -7.69
N LYS A 35 7.40 -38.25 -8.94
CA LYS A 35 6.08 -38.70 -9.42
C LYS A 35 5.57 -39.91 -8.65
N LYS A 36 4.35 -39.83 -8.14
CA LYS A 36 3.37 -40.93 -8.22
C LYS A 36 1.98 -40.32 -8.34
N ASP A 37 1.24 -40.86 -9.29
CA ASP A 37 0.07 -40.29 -9.95
C ASP A 37 -1.05 -39.80 -9.02
N GLY A 38 -1.58 -38.64 -9.37
CA GLY A 38 -2.76 -38.02 -8.79
C GLY A 38 -2.89 -36.63 -9.38
N ASP A 39 -3.92 -36.42 -10.19
CA ASP A 39 -4.32 -35.15 -10.78
C ASP A 39 -4.50 -34.11 -9.66
N ALA A 40 -3.44 -33.39 -9.35
CA ALA A 40 -3.42 -32.30 -8.40
C ALA A 40 -3.10 -31.07 -9.21
N ASP A 41 -4.09 -30.18 -9.33
CA ASP A 41 -3.85 -28.79 -9.69
C ASP A 41 -2.59 -28.31 -8.97
N PRO A 42 -1.66 -27.63 -9.66
CA PRO A 42 -0.46 -27.13 -9.01
C PRO A 42 -0.89 -26.27 -7.83
N VAL A 43 -0.59 -26.74 -6.61
CA VAL A 43 -0.80 -25.98 -5.39
C VAL A 43 0.04 -24.72 -5.55
N VAL A 44 -0.62 -23.61 -5.90
CA VAL A 44 0.00 -22.29 -5.98
C VAL A 44 0.46 -21.97 -4.57
N GLN A 45 1.72 -22.25 -4.30
CA GLN A 45 2.34 -22.00 -3.01
C GLN A 45 2.44 -20.48 -2.89
N GLN A 46 1.52 -19.89 -2.15
CA GLN A 46 1.46 -18.46 -1.92
C GLN A 46 2.83 -18.02 -1.40
N GLN A 47 3.52 -17.15 -2.13
CA GLN A 47 4.84 -16.66 -1.74
C GLN A 47 4.68 -15.83 -0.46
N GLY A 48 4.82 -16.47 0.70
CA GLY A 48 4.81 -15.77 1.97
C GLY A 48 5.99 -14.78 2.07
N TYR A 49 5.87 -13.79 2.95
CA TYR A 49 6.87 -12.75 3.16
C TYR A 49 8.25 -13.31 3.54
N ALA A 50 9.30 -12.58 3.17
CA ALA A 50 10.68 -12.97 3.44
C ALA A 50 11.10 -12.57 4.86
N VAL A 51 12.16 -13.20 5.35
CA VAL A 51 12.85 -12.76 6.57
C VAL A 51 13.44 -11.36 6.32
N GLY A 52 13.30 -10.47 7.31
CA GLY A 52 13.68 -9.06 7.22
C GLY A 52 12.58 -8.13 6.72
N THR A 53 11.43 -8.63 6.27
CA THR A 53 10.27 -7.80 5.92
C THR A 53 9.70 -7.12 7.16
N PHE A 54 9.39 -5.83 7.07
CA PHE A 54 8.66 -5.09 8.09
C PHE A 54 7.17 -5.30 7.90
N VAL A 55 6.45 -5.54 8.98
CA VAL A 55 5.02 -5.86 8.95
C VAL A 55 4.25 -5.08 10.01
N GLU A 56 3.06 -4.63 9.65
CA GLU A 56 2.00 -4.30 10.61
C GLU A 56 1.10 -5.53 10.73
N PHE A 57 0.76 -5.91 11.96
CA PHE A 57 -0.08 -7.08 12.22
C PHE A 57 -0.97 -6.85 13.44
N GLU A 58 -2.08 -7.59 13.47
CA GLU A 58 -3.01 -7.57 14.58
C GLU A 58 -2.86 -8.82 15.44
N GLU A 59 -2.65 -8.63 16.75
CA GLU A 59 -2.69 -9.70 17.75
C GLU A 59 -3.54 -9.28 18.94
N LYS A 60 -4.56 -10.09 19.28
CA LYS A 60 -5.47 -9.83 20.43
C LYS A 60 -6.09 -8.42 20.39
N ASN A 61 -6.56 -8.00 19.22
CA ASN A 61 -7.15 -6.67 18.96
C ASN A 61 -6.19 -5.50 19.22
N ARG A 62 -4.89 -5.73 19.13
CA ARG A 62 -3.85 -4.69 19.18
C ARG A 62 -3.04 -4.74 17.90
N VAL A 63 -2.76 -3.56 17.38
CA VAL A 63 -1.92 -3.38 16.20
C VAL A 63 -0.47 -3.25 16.64
N HIS A 64 0.41 -4.00 16.00
CA HIS A 64 1.83 -4.06 16.28
C HIS A 64 2.63 -3.88 14.99
N ILE A 65 3.85 -3.35 15.13
CA ILE A 65 4.85 -3.33 14.06
C ILE A 65 6.04 -4.19 14.48
N GLY A 66 6.58 -4.94 13.54
CA GLY A 66 7.82 -5.67 13.76
C GLY A 66 8.49 -6.14 12.48
N THR A 67 9.64 -6.79 12.65
CA THR A 67 10.42 -7.40 11.59
C THR A 67 10.26 -8.91 11.63
N ILE A 68 10.02 -9.54 10.49
CA ILE A 68 10.00 -11.01 10.37
C ILE A 68 11.43 -11.54 10.61
N ALA A 69 11.64 -12.25 11.71
CA ALA A 69 12.92 -12.89 12.04
C ALA A 69 13.00 -14.32 11.49
N GLU A 70 11.89 -15.05 11.49
CA GLU A 70 11.83 -16.44 11.00
C GLU A 70 10.53 -16.72 10.27
N LYS A 71 10.58 -17.64 9.30
CA LYS A 71 9.43 -18.12 8.52
C LYS A 71 9.32 -19.63 8.62
N GLU A 72 8.15 -20.10 9.04
CA GLU A 72 7.80 -21.51 9.08
C GLU A 72 6.69 -21.78 8.05
N ASN A 73 6.96 -22.65 7.07
CA ASN A 73 5.93 -23.10 6.13
C ASN A 73 5.20 -24.31 6.72
N LYS A 74 3.87 -24.25 6.77
CA LYS A 74 3.03 -25.36 7.19
C LYS A 74 2.86 -26.35 6.06
N ALA A 75 2.74 -27.63 6.40
CA ALA A 75 2.39 -28.69 5.46
C ALA A 75 1.07 -28.44 4.72
N SER A 76 0.15 -27.65 5.30
CA SER A 76 -1.12 -27.25 4.70
C SER A 76 -1.02 -26.06 3.71
N GLY A 77 0.17 -25.63 3.32
CA GLY A 77 0.39 -24.57 2.32
C GLY A 77 0.37 -23.12 2.86
N GLY A 78 0.18 -22.91 4.16
CA GLY A 78 0.23 -21.57 4.78
C GLY A 78 1.56 -21.25 5.48
N ALA A 79 1.83 -19.97 5.76
CA ALA A 79 3.02 -19.55 6.51
C ALA A 79 2.68 -19.08 7.94
N ARG A 80 3.63 -19.28 8.86
CA ARG A 80 3.71 -18.59 10.16
C ARG A 80 5.02 -17.83 10.24
N TYR A 81 4.96 -16.67 10.87
CA TYR A 81 6.11 -15.80 11.04
C TYR A 81 6.44 -15.65 12.51
N LYS A 82 7.74 -15.63 12.83
CA LYS A 82 8.24 -15.09 14.10
C LYS A 82 8.58 -13.63 13.83
N VAL A 83 7.91 -12.72 14.52
CA VAL A 83 8.09 -11.27 14.35
C VAL A 83 8.68 -10.69 15.63
N VAL A 84 9.66 -9.81 15.49
CA VAL A 84 10.27 -9.08 16.61
C VAL A 84 9.91 -7.60 16.48
N ASP A 85 9.29 -7.03 17.50
CA ASP A 85 8.99 -5.59 17.53
C ASP A 85 10.22 -4.75 17.93
N LYS A 86 10.03 -3.43 17.98
CA LYS A 86 11.09 -2.49 18.38
C LYS A 86 11.60 -2.69 19.82
N ASP A 87 10.75 -3.23 20.69
CA ASP A 87 11.03 -3.42 22.12
C ASP A 87 11.65 -4.82 22.39
N GLY A 88 11.81 -5.64 21.35
CA GLY A 88 12.37 -6.98 21.43
C GLY A 88 11.34 -8.06 21.79
N HIS A 89 10.05 -7.75 21.85
CA HIS A 89 9.00 -8.74 22.05
C HIS A 89 8.88 -9.62 20.81
N LYS A 90 8.67 -10.92 21.05
CA LYS A 90 8.57 -11.93 20.01
C LYS A 90 7.13 -12.40 19.86
N PHE A 91 6.61 -12.28 18.65
CA PHE A 91 5.27 -12.69 18.28
C PHE A 91 5.32 -13.88 17.32
N SER A 92 4.28 -14.71 17.33
CA SER A 92 4.14 -15.80 16.37
C SER A 92 2.79 -15.70 15.68
N ILE A 93 2.81 -15.15 14.47
CA ILE A 93 1.60 -14.75 13.75
C ILE A 93 1.37 -15.64 12.53
N ALA A 94 0.12 -15.78 12.12
CA ALA A 94 -0.24 -16.42 10.85
C ALA A 94 -0.16 -15.41 9.70
N ASP A 95 0.00 -15.87 8.46
CA ASP A 95 0.07 -14.99 7.30
C ASP A 95 -1.10 -13.99 7.20
N LYS A 96 -2.32 -14.48 7.43
CA LYS A 96 -3.55 -13.67 7.44
C LYS A 96 -3.63 -12.58 8.52
N ALA A 97 -2.74 -12.59 9.51
CA ALA A 97 -2.71 -11.58 10.56
C ALA A 97 -1.85 -10.36 10.17
N VAL A 98 -1.07 -10.46 9.09
CA VAL A 98 -0.32 -9.33 8.53
C VAL A 98 -1.30 -8.43 7.79
N ALA A 99 -1.45 -7.19 8.26
CA ALA A 99 -2.31 -6.18 7.63
C ALA A 99 -1.57 -5.45 6.51
N PHE A 100 -0.29 -5.13 6.74
CA PHE A 100 0.57 -4.44 5.78
C PHE A 100 2.00 -5.00 5.85
N ALA A 101 2.70 -4.99 4.72
CA ALA A 101 4.09 -5.43 4.64
C ALA A 101 4.91 -4.53 3.72
N MET A 102 6.15 -4.23 4.12
CA MET A 102 7.14 -3.54 3.28
C MET A 102 8.52 -4.19 3.41
N HIS A 103 9.28 -4.16 2.33
CA HIS A 103 10.64 -4.67 2.32
C HIS A 103 11.60 -3.68 2.98
N ALA A 104 12.45 -4.19 3.87
CA ALA A 104 13.54 -3.41 4.43
C ALA A 104 14.62 -3.15 3.36
N PRO A 105 15.23 -1.94 3.34
CA PRO A 105 16.44 -1.67 2.59
C PRO A 105 17.58 -2.63 2.97
N ASN A 106 18.48 -2.89 2.02
CA ASN A 106 19.64 -3.76 2.25
C ASN A 106 20.68 -3.14 3.20
N SER A 107 20.68 -1.82 3.36
CA SER A 107 21.60 -1.11 4.26
C SER A 107 21.05 -1.08 5.69
N PRO A 108 21.78 -1.61 6.70
CA PRO A 108 21.30 -1.65 8.08
C PRO A 108 20.87 -0.28 8.64
N GLY A 109 21.62 0.79 8.32
CA GLY A 109 21.29 2.14 8.79
C GLY A 109 20.02 2.70 8.15
N GLN A 110 19.80 2.44 6.86
CA GLN A 110 18.56 2.84 6.18
C GLN A 110 17.37 2.01 6.62
N ALA A 111 17.58 0.71 6.87
CA ALA A 111 16.55 -0.17 7.41
C ALA A 111 16.09 0.27 8.81
N ALA A 112 17.03 0.59 9.70
CA ALA A 112 16.70 1.14 11.02
C ALA A 112 15.91 2.45 10.91
N LYS A 113 16.37 3.39 10.07
CA LYS A 113 15.66 4.65 9.84
C LYS A 113 14.23 4.44 9.31
N LEU A 114 14.06 3.58 8.31
CA LEU A 114 12.74 3.27 7.74
C LEU A 114 11.83 2.60 8.78
N PHE A 115 12.39 1.73 9.63
CA PHE A 115 11.62 1.09 10.69
C PHE A 115 11.15 2.09 11.77
N ASP A 116 12.00 3.06 12.12
CA ASP A 116 11.61 4.15 13.02
C ASP A 116 10.52 5.04 12.41
N GLU A 117 10.65 5.38 11.12
CA GLU A 117 9.63 6.11 10.36
C GLU A 117 8.32 5.32 10.30
N PHE A 118 8.38 4.01 10.11
CA PHE A 118 7.23 3.12 10.07
C PHE A 118 6.49 3.11 11.43
N CYS A 119 7.24 3.00 12.53
CA CYS A 119 6.69 3.11 13.88
C CYS A 119 6.04 4.49 14.13
N ALA A 120 6.69 5.57 13.68
CA ALA A 120 6.16 6.92 13.84
C ALA A 120 4.89 7.15 13.01
N ALA A 121 4.83 6.61 11.79
CA ALA A 121 3.65 6.69 10.91
C ALA A 121 2.46 5.89 11.48
N GLN A 122 2.70 4.77 12.15
CA GLN A 122 1.64 3.98 12.78
C GLN A 122 0.96 4.70 13.94
N GLN A 123 1.72 5.53 14.66
CA GLN A 123 1.24 6.31 15.80
C GLN A 123 0.70 7.68 15.39
N ALA A 124 0.87 8.08 14.12
CA ALA A 124 0.41 9.35 13.61
C ALA A 124 -1.12 9.41 13.60
N SER A 125 -1.67 10.58 13.94
CA SER A 125 -3.10 10.85 13.74
C SER A 125 -3.42 10.99 12.24
N GLU A 126 -4.69 10.89 11.89
CA GLU A 126 -5.15 11.10 10.50
C GLU A 126 -4.69 12.46 9.95
N LYS A 127 -4.87 13.53 10.73
CA LYS A 127 -4.41 14.89 10.38
C LYS A 127 -2.89 14.98 10.19
N ASP A 128 -2.12 14.25 10.97
CA ASP A 128 -0.66 14.19 10.78
C ASP A 128 -0.30 13.48 9.47
N LEU A 129 -1.06 12.45 9.08
CA LEU A 129 -0.88 11.74 7.81
C LEU A 129 -1.24 12.64 6.62
N GLU A 130 -2.38 13.32 6.68
CA GLU A 130 -2.79 14.33 5.68
C GLU A 130 -1.70 15.39 5.48
N THR A 131 -1.18 15.92 6.59
CA THR A 131 -0.13 16.96 6.57
C THR A 131 1.18 16.42 6.00
N LYS A 132 1.62 15.22 6.42
CA LYS A 132 2.89 14.62 5.95
C LYS A 132 2.85 14.19 4.50
N LEU A 133 1.69 13.73 4.04
CA LEU A 133 1.47 13.36 2.66
C LEU A 133 1.06 14.55 1.79
N GLU A 134 0.74 15.71 2.37
CA GLU A 134 0.15 16.85 1.66
C GLU A 134 -1.09 16.45 0.84
N ILE A 135 -1.92 15.55 1.41
CA ILE A 135 -3.18 15.09 0.83
C ILE A 135 -4.32 15.62 1.70
N SER A 136 -4.99 16.66 1.23
CA SER A 136 -6.20 17.20 1.87
C SER A 136 -7.44 16.36 1.54
N PRO A 137 -8.55 16.53 2.29
CA PRO A 137 -9.80 15.86 1.95
C PRO A 137 -10.34 16.22 0.55
N GLU A 138 -10.08 17.44 0.06
CA GLU A 138 -10.40 17.84 -1.32
C GLU A 138 -9.63 17.00 -2.36
N LEU A 139 -8.34 16.73 -2.10
CA LEU A 139 -7.54 15.87 -2.97
C LEU A 139 -7.99 14.41 -2.93
N LEU A 140 -8.50 13.93 -1.77
CA LEU A 140 -9.14 12.61 -1.69
C LEU A 140 -10.42 12.54 -2.52
N GLU A 141 -11.22 13.61 -2.53
CA GLU A 141 -12.42 13.70 -3.37
C GLU A 141 -12.06 13.69 -4.87
N MET A 142 -11.07 14.49 -5.28
CA MET A 142 -10.58 14.46 -6.66
C MET A 142 -10.04 13.08 -7.07
N ALA A 143 -9.30 12.42 -6.18
CA ALA A 143 -8.81 11.06 -6.42
C ALA A 143 -9.96 10.07 -6.58
N TRP A 144 -11.05 10.26 -5.84
CA TRP A 144 -12.27 9.48 -5.98
C TRP A 144 -12.98 9.74 -7.32
N GLU A 145 -13.11 11.00 -7.74
CA GLU A 145 -13.71 11.36 -9.03
C GLU A 145 -12.94 10.69 -10.18
N GLU A 146 -11.61 10.76 -10.17
CA GLU A 146 -10.75 10.14 -11.18
C GLU A 146 -10.94 8.62 -11.21
N SER A 147 -10.81 7.93 -10.06
CA SER A 147 -11.02 6.47 -9.99
C SER A 147 -12.43 6.05 -10.38
N ASN A 148 -13.44 6.86 -10.06
CA ASN A 148 -14.82 6.58 -10.41
C ASN A 148 -15.09 6.79 -11.91
N LEU A 149 -14.43 7.76 -12.55
CA LEU A 149 -14.50 7.99 -13.99
C LEU A 149 -13.80 6.90 -14.80
N GLU A 150 -12.64 6.44 -14.35
CA GLU A 150 -11.86 5.39 -15.01
C GLU A 150 -12.31 3.96 -14.65
N GLU A 151 -13.21 3.82 -13.68
CA GLU A 151 -13.61 2.55 -13.06
C GLU A 151 -12.41 1.72 -12.56
N THR A 152 -11.39 2.39 -12.03
CA THR A 152 -10.16 1.79 -11.51
C THR A 152 -10.15 1.74 -9.99
N ASP A 153 -9.54 0.68 -9.44
CA ASP A 153 -9.31 0.58 -8.01
C ASP A 153 -8.13 1.48 -7.61
N MET A 154 -8.32 2.26 -6.55
CA MET A 154 -7.28 3.09 -5.95
C MET A 154 -6.35 2.24 -5.10
N THR A 155 -5.04 2.41 -5.27
CA THR A 155 -4.02 1.81 -4.41
C THR A 155 -3.25 2.92 -3.68
N PRO A 156 -2.57 2.61 -2.56
CA PRO A 156 -1.72 3.61 -1.91
C PRO A 156 -0.63 4.18 -2.81
N SER A 157 -0.14 3.39 -3.78
CA SER A 157 0.87 3.86 -4.74
C SER A 157 0.26 4.83 -5.74
N SER A 158 -0.90 4.46 -6.33
CA SER A 158 -1.57 5.29 -7.32
C SER A 158 -2.09 6.61 -6.72
N LEU A 159 -2.49 6.63 -5.45
CA LEU A 159 -2.88 7.88 -4.78
C LEU A 159 -1.72 8.88 -4.71
N VAL A 160 -0.55 8.41 -4.25
CA VAL A 160 0.65 9.25 -4.16
C VAL A 160 1.12 9.67 -5.55
N GLU A 161 1.09 8.77 -6.53
CA GLU A 161 1.45 9.07 -7.92
C GLU A 161 0.51 10.09 -8.56
N LEU A 162 -0.79 10.00 -8.29
CA LEU A 162 -1.80 10.93 -8.80
C LEU A 162 -1.60 12.34 -8.21
N VAL A 163 -1.35 12.45 -6.91
CA VAL A 163 -1.22 13.75 -6.22
C VAL A 163 0.14 14.40 -6.48
N HIS A 164 1.22 13.62 -6.40
CA HIS A 164 2.59 14.14 -6.38
C HIS A 164 3.39 13.92 -7.66
N ALA A 165 2.85 13.19 -8.63
CA ALA A 165 3.49 12.88 -9.90
C ALA A 165 4.88 12.20 -9.78
N HIS A 166 5.12 11.47 -8.68
CA HIS A 166 6.31 10.63 -8.51
C HIS A 166 5.95 9.25 -7.98
N ALA A 167 6.85 8.28 -8.20
CA ALA A 167 6.71 6.95 -7.64
C ALA A 167 6.74 6.99 -6.11
N ALA A 168 5.76 6.36 -5.47
CA ALA A 168 5.65 6.34 -4.02
C ALA A 168 6.80 5.55 -3.37
N SER A 169 7.44 6.13 -2.35
CA SER A 169 8.38 5.42 -1.48
C SER A 169 7.66 4.39 -0.60
N ALA A 170 8.42 3.48 0.02
CA ALA A 170 7.84 2.46 0.89
C ALA A 170 7.05 3.05 2.07
N ILE A 171 7.54 4.15 2.65
CA ILE A 171 6.88 4.82 3.77
C ILE A 171 5.65 5.62 3.33
N GLU A 172 5.70 6.30 2.18
CA GLU A 172 4.54 6.99 1.61
C GLU A 172 3.42 6.02 1.29
N LYS A 173 3.74 4.84 0.72
CA LYS A 173 2.74 3.78 0.50
C LYS A 173 2.06 3.35 1.80
N TYR A 174 2.80 3.25 2.90
CA TYR A 174 2.21 2.90 4.18
C TYR A 174 1.35 4.03 4.75
N MET A 175 1.83 5.27 4.73
CA MET A 175 1.07 6.43 5.19
C MET A 175 -0.22 6.59 4.37
N ALA A 176 -0.15 6.45 3.04
CA ALA A 176 -1.31 6.51 2.16
C ALA A 176 -2.28 5.34 2.41
N TRP A 177 -1.77 4.13 2.69
CA TRP A 177 -2.59 2.98 3.07
C TRP A 177 -3.32 3.20 4.41
N ARG A 178 -2.67 3.85 5.37
CA ARG A 178 -3.29 4.26 6.64
C ARG A 178 -4.34 5.34 6.42
N LEU A 179 -4.04 6.36 5.61
CA LEU A 179 -4.97 7.43 5.26
C LEU A 179 -6.21 6.90 4.54
N LEU A 180 -6.05 5.98 3.58
CA LEU A 180 -7.16 5.39 2.84
C LEU A 180 -8.07 4.49 3.69
N GLN A 181 -7.63 4.10 4.90
CA GLN A 181 -8.44 3.38 5.88
C GLN A 181 -9.05 4.30 6.95
N SER A 182 -8.89 5.61 6.81
CA SER A 182 -9.50 6.57 7.72
C SER A 182 -11.00 6.70 7.48
N ASP A 183 -11.70 7.24 8.47
CA ASP A 183 -13.15 7.46 8.37
C ASP A 183 -13.47 8.45 7.22
N ALA A 184 -12.60 9.45 7.00
CA ALA A 184 -12.73 10.41 5.92
C ALA A 184 -12.56 9.75 4.55
N ALA A 185 -11.51 8.94 4.35
CA ALA A 185 -11.32 8.22 3.09
C ALA A 185 -12.44 7.18 2.84
N HIS A 186 -12.98 6.58 3.91
CA HIS A 186 -14.13 5.68 3.84
C HIS A 186 -15.44 6.39 3.48
N VAL A 187 -15.49 7.72 3.38
CA VAL A 187 -16.60 8.40 2.70
C VAL A 187 -16.62 8.07 1.22
N PHE A 188 -15.43 8.06 0.59
CA PHE A 188 -15.25 7.96 -0.86
C PHE A 188 -14.94 6.53 -1.33
N PHE A 189 -14.20 5.77 -0.54
CA PHE A 189 -13.67 4.48 -0.93
C PHE A 189 -14.17 3.33 -0.05
N LYS A 190 -14.07 2.11 -0.57
CA LYS A 190 -14.33 0.86 0.16
C LYS A 190 -13.15 -0.08 0.03
N ASP A 191 -12.70 -0.64 1.15
CA ASP A 191 -11.64 -1.65 1.17
C ASP A 191 -11.96 -2.85 0.27
N ILE A 192 -11.00 -3.20 -0.58
CA ILE A 192 -10.94 -4.48 -1.27
C ILE A 192 -9.91 -5.35 -0.56
N LYS A 193 -10.41 -6.46 -0.01
CA LYS A 193 -9.59 -7.39 0.75
C LYS A 193 -9.26 -8.62 -0.08
N ASP A 194 -7.98 -8.95 -0.13
CA ASP A 194 -7.49 -10.22 -0.66
C ASP A 194 -6.84 -11.03 0.47
N HIS A 195 -7.29 -12.27 0.65
CA HIS A 195 -6.87 -13.14 1.76
C HIS A 195 -6.91 -12.48 3.16
N GLY A 196 -7.87 -11.58 3.38
CA GLY A 196 -8.05 -10.86 4.64
C GLY A 196 -7.23 -9.57 4.79
N ARG A 197 -6.48 -9.18 3.76
CA ARG A 197 -5.61 -7.99 3.74
C ARG A 197 -6.16 -6.94 2.79
N VAL A 198 -6.12 -5.67 3.18
CA VAL A 198 -6.53 -4.56 2.31
C VAL A 198 -5.46 -4.35 1.23
N VAL A 199 -5.79 -4.64 -0.02
CA VAL A 199 -4.86 -4.54 -1.17
C VAL A 199 -5.13 -3.34 -2.06
N SER A 200 -6.39 -2.94 -2.17
CA SER A 200 -6.86 -1.79 -2.95
C SER A 200 -8.15 -1.23 -2.36
N PHE A 201 -8.60 -0.11 -2.91
CA PHE A 201 -9.73 0.66 -2.44
C PHE A 201 -10.62 1.00 -3.64
N LYS A 202 -11.84 0.49 -3.63
CA LYS A 202 -12.80 0.71 -4.71
C LYS A 202 -13.54 2.03 -4.50
N ALA A 203 -13.56 2.88 -5.52
CA ALA A 203 -14.38 4.09 -5.51
C ALA A 203 -15.87 3.74 -5.35
N LYS A 204 -16.56 4.45 -4.45
CA LYS A 204 -18.00 4.31 -4.27
C LYS A 204 -18.76 5.08 -5.36
N ALA A 205 -19.96 4.62 -5.69
CA ALA A 205 -20.83 5.39 -6.58
C ALA A 205 -21.23 6.73 -5.94
N SER A 206 -21.42 7.79 -6.73
CA SER A 206 -21.71 9.16 -6.22
C SER A 206 -22.84 9.20 -5.20
N LYS A 207 -23.95 8.51 -5.47
CA LYS A 207 -25.08 8.42 -4.52
C LYS A 207 -24.70 7.82 -3.15
N ALA A 208 -23.75 6.89 -3.13
CA ALA A 208 -23.24 6.29 -1.89
C ALA A 208 -22.26 7.22 -1.18
N VAL A 209 -21.51 8.05 -1.92
CA VAL A 209 -20.68 9.11 -1.35
C VAL A 209 -21.54 10.19 -0.71
N ASP A 210 -22.60 10.66 -1.36
CA ASP A 210 -23.53 11.66 -0.78
C ASP A 210 -24.10 11.19 0.56
N ALA A 211 -24.56 9.93 0.60
CA ALA A 211 -25.09 9.33 1.82
C ALA A 211 -24.00 9.17 2.90
N ALA A 212 -22.77 8.82 2.51
CA ALA A 212 -21.66 8.67 3.44
C ALA A 212 -21.19 10.03 3.99
N LYS A 213 -21.11 11.07 3.15
CA LYS A 213 -20.82 12.46 3.55
C LYS A 213 -21.84 12.92 4.58
N GLN A 214 -23.13 12.76 4.30
CA GLN A 214 -24.18 13.13 5.25
C GLN A 214 -24.04 12.40 6.59
N ALA A 215 -23.73 11.10 6.59
CA ALA A 215 -23.52 10.34 7.81
C ALA A 215 -22.27 10.80 8.58
N PHE A 216 -21.17 11.01 7.87
CA PHE A 216 -19.87 11.43 8.42
C PHE A 216 -19.95 12.81 9.08
N CYS A 217 -20.65 13.75 8.44
CA CYS A 217 -20.77 15.12 8.94
C CYS A 217 -21.64 15.27 10.19
N ASN A 218 -22.46 14.27 10.51
CA ASN A 218 -23.17 14.26 11.80
C ASN A 218 -22.24 13.99 13.00
N THR A 219 -21.04 13.46 12.76
CA THR A 219 -20.07 13.14 13.83
C THR A 219 -18.74 13.89 13.69
N HIS A 220 -18.53 14.59 12.56
CA HIS A 220 -17.28 15.29 12.23
C HIS A 220 -17.56 16.69 11.67
N GLU A 221 -18.29 17.52 12.42
CA GLU A 221 -18.75 18.85 11.98
C GLU A 221 -17.61 19.79 11.55
N ASP A 222 -16.41 19.63 12.12
CA ASP A 222 -15.22 20.45 11.82
C ASP A 222 -14.38 19.93 10.63
N SER A 223 -14.80 18.85 9.96
CA SER A 223 -14.05 18.30 8.82
C SER A 223 -14.28 19.10 7.55
N ASP A 224 -13.22 19.33 6.77
CA ASP A 224 -13.31 20.02 5.49
C ASP A 224 -14.26 19.31 4.50
N ILE A 225 -14.45 17.99 4.61
CA ILE A 225 -15.44 17.22 3.81
C ILE A 225 -16.87 17.75 4.00
N CYS A 226 -17.15 18.34 5.16
CA CYS A 226 -18.49 18.79 5.56
C CYS A 226 -18.78 20.25 5.20
N LEU A 227 -17.77 20.97 4.72
CA LEU A 227 -17.87 22.38 4.35
C LEU A 227 -18.06 22.57 2.84
N VAL A 228 -17.98 21.48 2.05
CA VAL A 228 -18.11 21.44 0.59
C VAL A 228 -19.53 21.02 0.17
#